data_AF-T1A2X2-F1
#
_entry.id   AF-T1A2X2-F1
#
_cell.length_a   1.000
_cell.length_b   1.000
_cell.length_c   1.000
_cell.angle_alpha   90.00
_cell.angle_beta   90.00
_cell.angle_gamma   90.00
#
_symmetry.space_group_name_H-M   'P 1'
#
loop_
_entity.id
_entity.type
_entity.pdbx_description
1 polymer ?
#
loop_
_entity_poly.entity_id
_entity_poly.type
_entity_poly.pdbx_seq_one_letter_code
_entity_poly.pdbx_strand_id
1 'polypeptide(L)'
;RPGVYEVPFGITVNDFLDLAGAPDAAFVQMGGPSGQCIAPKDFGRQIAYEDLSTGGSVMIFGPGRDVLDVATQFAAFFVEESCGWCTPCRVGTTLLKKSMEKLLDGRATLADIAAMESLAGTVTRMSRCGLGQTAANPILSTMRNFPQAYEERLNPAPFVPAVTLREALAVAVEVQGREPVAKGDRAE
;
A
#
# COMPACT_ATOMS: atom_id res chain seq x y z
N ARG A 1 -16.06 -10.90 -15.34
CA ARG A 1 -17.47 -10.91 -14.88
C ARG A 1 -17.51 -10.91 -13.35
N PRO A 2 -17.80 -9.79 -12.69
CA PRO A 2 -17.97 -9.77 -11.23
C PRO A 2 -19.22 -10.57 -10.83
N GLY A 3 -19.16 -11.28 -9.70
CA GLY A 3 -20.27 -12.13 -9.24
C GLY A 3 -19.86 -13.08 -8.11
N VAL A 4 -20.78 -13.97 -7.76
CA VAL A 4 -20.55 -15.05 -6.79
C VAL A 4 -20.30 -16.34 -7.56
N TYR A 5 -19.23 -17.04 -7.19
CA TYR A 5 -18.82 -18.30 -7.82
C TYR A 5 -18.67 -19.36 -6.73
N GLU A 6 -19.42 -20.44 -6.84
CA GLU A 6 -19.26 -21.62 -5.99
C GLU A 6 -18.24 -22.56 -6.65
N VAL A 7 -17.15 -22.85 -5.96
CA VAL A 7 -16.03 -23.66 -6.44
C VAL A 7 -15.48 -24.53 -5.31
N PRO A 8 -14.93 -25.72 -5.61
CA PRO A 8 -14.26 -26.52 -4.59
C PRO A 8 -12.97 -25.82 -4.13
N PHE A 9 -12.62 -25.97 -2.85
CA PHE A 9 -11.27 -25.65 -2.38
C PHE A 9 -10.23 -26.47 -3.15
N GLY A 10 -9.07 -25.86 -3.40
CA GLY A 10 -8.00 -26.44 -4.21
C GLY A 10 -8.00 -25.98 -5.67
N ILE A 11 -9.03 -25.26 -6.13
CA ILE A 11 -9.01 -24.60 -7.44
C ILE A 11 -7.82 -23.63 -7.53
N THR A 12 -7.15 -23.57 -8.68
CA THR A 12 -6.06 -22.61 -8.88
C THR A 12 -6.59 -21.21 -9.14
N VAL A 13 -5.77 -20.19 -8.90
CA VAL A 13 -6.14 -18.81 -9.26
C VAL A 13 -6.35 -18.68 -10.77
N ASN A 14 -5.54 -19.33 -11.61
CA ASN A 14 -5.75 -19.36 -13.06
C ASN A 14 -7.12 -19.90 -13.46
N ASP A 15 -7.51 -21.07 -12.93
CA ASP A 15 -8.82 -21.66 -13.24
C ASP A 15 -9.97 -20.74 -12.76
N PHE A 16 -9.78 -20.07 -11.63
CA PHE A 16 -10.74 -19.09 -11.12
C PHE A 16 -10.83 -17.84 -12.02
N LEU A 17 -9.70 -17.34 -12.53
CA LEU A 17 -9.66 -16.20 -13.46
C LEU A 17 -10.37 -16.53 -14.78
N ASP A 18 -10.18 -17.74 -15.30
CA ASP A 18 -10.88 -18.23 -16.50
C ASP A 18 -12.40 -18.30 -16.28
N LEU A 19 -12.83 -18.84 -15.14
CA LEU A 19 -14.24 -18.89 -14.75
C LEU A 19 -14.85 -17.49 -14.64
N ALA A 20 -14.12 -16.57 -14.01
CA ALA A 20 -14.49 -15.17 -13.87
C ALA A 20 -14.41 -14.40 -15.20
N GLY A 21 -13.75 -14.94 -16.23
CA GLY A 21 -13.52 -14.28 -17.51
C GLY A 21 -12.61 -13.06 -17.38
N ALA A 22 -11.49 -13.21 -16.70
CA ALA A 22 -10.46 -12.18 -16.49
C ALA A 22 -9.03 -12.71 -16.76
N PRO A 23 -8.74 -13.19 -17.99
CA PRO A 23 -7.46 -13.81 -18.33
C PRO A 23 -6.29 -12.81 -18.37
N ASP A 24 -6.57 -11.51 -18.43
CA ASP A 24 -5.61 -10.41 -18.49
C ASP A 24 -5.34 -9.77 -17.12
N ALA A 25 -5.65 -10.47 -16.02
CA ALA A 25 -5.38 -10.00 -14.68
C ALA A 25 -3.89 -9.67 -14.48
N ALA A 26 -3.60 -8.41 -14.13
CA ALA A 26 -2.26 -7.97 -13.77
C ALA A 26 -1.90 -8.38 -12.34
N PHE A 27 -2.87 -8.36 -11.43
CA PHE A 27 -2.72 -8.83 -10.05
C PHE A 27 -4.08 -9.15 -9.42
N VAL A 28 -4.06 -9.93 -8.34
CA VAL A 28 -5.26 -10.34 -7.63
C VAL A 28 -5.08 -10.08 -6.14
N GLN A 29 -6.09 -9.49 -5.50
CA GLN A 29 -6.15 -9.38 -4.04
C GLN A 29 -7.02 -10.51 -3.50
N MET A 30 -6.39 -11.46 -2.82
CA MET A 30 -7.02 -12.61 -2.19
C MET A 30 -7.39 -12.28 -0.74
N GLY A 31 -8.59 -12.64 -0.30
CA GLY A 31 -9.00 -12.52 1.11
C GLY A 31 -9.33 -11.09 1.55
N GLY A 32 -9.72 -10.22 0.62
CA GLY A 32 -9.99 -8.81 0.91
C GLY A 32 -8.72 -8.02 1.25
N PRO A 33 -8.84 -6.77 1.75
CA PRO A 33 -7.70 -5.92 2.10
C PRO A 33 -6.78 -6.55 3.16
N SER A 34 -7.33 -7.36 4.07
CA SER A 34 -6.58 -8.08 5.11
C SER A 34 -5.78 -9.28 4.60
N GLY A 35 -6.09 -9.78 3.41
CA GLY A 35 -5.39 -10.93 2.83
C GLY A 35 -4.10 -10.51 2.13
N GLN A 36 -3.88 -10.98 0.90
CA GLN A 36 -2.61 -10.79 0.18
C GLN A 36 -2.84 -10.43 -1.28
N CYS A 37 -2.03 -9.48 -1.77
CA CYS A 37 -1.89 -9.21 -3.20
C CYS A 37 -0.95 -10.24 -3.82
N ILE A 38 -1.37 -10.90 -4.89
CA ILE A 38 -0.60 -11.92 -5.63
C ILE A 38 -0.32 -11.47 -7.06
N ALA A 39 0.88 -11.78 -7.52
CA ALA A 39 1.35 -11.49 -8.88
C ALA A 39 1.12 -12.68 -9.83
N PRO A 40 1.19 -12.48 -11.15
CA PRO A 40 0.93 -13.55 -12.12
C PRO A 40 1.80 -14.80 -11.94
N LYS A 41 3.05 -14.64 -11.46
CA LYS A 41 3.95 -15.75 -11.11
C LYS A 41 3.36 -16.74 -10.10
N ASP A 42 2.40 -16.29 -9.28
CA ASP A 42 1.78 -17.05 -8.21
C ASP A 42 0.35 -17.50 -8.56
N PHE A 43 -0.15 -17.27 -9.78
CA PHE A 43 -1.53 -17.65 -10.14
C PHE A 43 -1.75 -19.18 -10.28
N GLY A 44 -0.67 -19.96 -10.29
CA GLY A 44 -0.75 -21.42 -10.18
C GLY A 44 -1.07 -21.94 -8.78
N ARG A 45 -1.05 -21.08 -7.76
CA ARG A 45 -1.35 -21.45 -6.38
C ARG A 45 -2.83 -21.75 -6.17
N GLN A 46 -3.12 -22.55 -5.15
CA GLN A 46 -4.45 -23.06 -4.86
C GLN A 46 -5.19 -22.20 -3.85
N ILE A 47 -6.46 -21.91 -4.13
CA ILE A 47 -7.39 -21.29 -3.20
C ILE A 47 -7.78 -22.35 -2.17
N ALA A 48 -7.10 -22.35 -1.03
CA ALA A 48 -7.25 -23.31 0.07
C ALA A 48 -6.65 -22.73 1.35
N TYR A 49 -7.01 -23.26 2.53
CA TYR A 49 -6.49 -22.73 3.81
C TYR A 49 -4.97 -22.92 3.95
N GLU A 50 -4.47 -24.02 3.42
CA GLU A 50 -3.07 -24.45 3.45
C GLU A 50 -2.15 -23.70 2.46
N ASP A 51 -2.72 -22.99 1.48
CA ASP A 51 -1.96 -22.26 0.46
C ASP A 51 -2.41 -20.79 0.35
N LEU A 52 -3.41 -20.48 -0.48
CA LEU A 52 -4.01 -19.14 -0.56
C LEU A 52 -5.30 -19.06 0.24
N SER A 53 -5.16 -18.85 1.55
CA SER A 53 -6.31 -18.67 2.44
C SER A 53 -7.10 -17.41 2.04
N THR A 54 -8.44 -17.54 2.06
CA THR A 54 -9.38 -16.47 1.74
C THR A 54 -10.67 -16.65 2.52
N GLY A 55 -11.33 -15.54 2.84
CA GLY A 55 -12.73 -15.54 3.31
C GLY A 55 -13.76 -15.59 2.18
N GLY A 56 -13.34 -15.86 0.95
CA GLY A 56 -14.17 -15.88 -0.27
C GLY A 56 -14.07 -14.62 -1.12
N SER A 57 -13.53 -13.52 -0.59
CA SER A 57 -13.32 -12.29 -1.36
C SER A 57 -12.11 -12.43 -2.29
N VAL A 58 -12.33 -12.21 -3.58
CA VAL A 58 -11.28 -12.13 -4.61
C VAL A 58 -11.52 -10.89 -5.45
N MET A 59 -10.54 -9.97 -5.47
CA MET A 59 -10.58 -8.78 -6.34
C MET A 59 -9.52 -8.91 -7.42
N ILE A 60 -9.93 -8.77 -8.68
CA ILE A 60 -9.07 -8.95 -9.85
C ILE A 60 -8.80 -7.57 -10.46
N PHE A 61 -7.53 -7.24 -10.70
CA PHE A 61 -7.12 -5.96 -11.26
C PHE A 61 -6.43 -6.18 -12.61
N GLY A 62 -6.92 -5.50 -13.65
CA GLY A 62 -6.34 -5.53 -14.99
C GLY A 62 -5.12 -4.62 -15.14
N PRO A 63 -4.49 -4.58 -16.33
CA PRO A 63 -3.23 -3.89 -16.59
C PRO A 63 -3.28 -2.36 -16.45
N GLY A 64 -4.48 -1.76 -16.48
CA GLY A 64 -4.67 -0.32 -16.28
C GLY A 64 -4.71 0.14 -14.81
N ARG A 65 -4.42 -0.74 -13.85
CA ARG A 65 -4.48 -0.44 -12.41
C ARG A 65 -3.08 -0.39 -11.82
N ASP A 66 -2.77 0.70 -11.12
CA ASP A 66 -1.55 0.81 -10.33
C ASP A 66 -1.70 0.03 -9.01
N VAL A 67 -0.78 -0.90 -8.78
CA VAL A 67 -0.74 -1.72 -7.57
C VAL A 67 -0.46 -0.89 -6.30
N LEU A 68 0.34 0.18 -6.41
CA LEU A 68 0.66 1.06 -5.29
C LEU A 68 -0.51 1.95 -4.91
N ASP A 69 -1.28 2.42 -5.89
CA ASP A 69 -2.52 3.16 -5.65
C ASP A 69 -3.53 2.28 -4.90
N VAL A 70 -3.71 1.03 -5.34
CA VAL A 70 -4.60 0.07 -4.67
C VAL A 70 -4.13 -0.22 -3.24
N ALA A 71 -2.83 -0.45 -3.02
CA ALA A 71 -2.28 -0.65 -1.68
C ALA A 71 -2.49 0.58 -0.77
N THR A 72 -2.38 1.79 -1.34
CA THR A 72 -2.60 3.05 -0.61
C THR A 72 -4.07 3.23 -0.23
N GLN A 73 -5.01 2.86 -1.10
CA GLN A 73 -6.44 2.85 -0.79
C GLN A 73 -6.78 1.88 0.34
N PHE A 74 -6.17 0.68 0.34
CA PHE A 74 -6.33 -0.25 1.45
C PHE A 74 -5.68 0.27 2.75
N ALA A 75 -4.53 0.94 2.68
CA ALA A 75 -3.94 1.59 3.84
C ALA A 75 -4.86 2.69 4.40
N ALA A 76 -5.52 3.47 3.54
CA ALA A 76 -6.53 4.46 3.95
C ALA A 76 -7.73 3.81 4.66
N PHE A 77 -8.26 2.73 4.09
CA PHE A 77 -9.31 1.94 4.74
C PHE A 77 -8.91 1.48 6.15
N PHE A 78 -7.70 0.96 6.35
CA PHE A 78 -7.25 0.52 7.68
C PHE A 78 -7.06 1.66 8.68
N VAL A 79 -6.77 2.89 8.21
CA VAL A 79 -6.75 4.08 9.06
C VAL A 79 -8.16 4.44 9.52
N GLU A 80 -9.13 4.44 8.59
CA GLU A 80 -10.52 4.81 8.87
C GLU A 80 -11.23 3.77 9.75
N GLU A 81 -10.99 2.48 9.52
CA GLU A 81 -11.60 1.37 10.26
C GLU A 81 -10.84 1.00 11.54
N SER A 82 -9.73 1.69 11.85
CA SER A 82 -9.03 1.49 13.11
C SER A 82 -9.93 1.91 14.28
N CYS A 83 -10.25 0.98 15.18
CA CYS A 83 -10.97 1.30 16.42
C CYS A 83 -10.19 2.24 17.36
N GLY A 84 -8.92 2.53 17.05
CA GLY A 84 -8.11 3.48 17.80
C GLY A 84 -7.67 3.01 19.18
N TRP A 85 -7.83 1.74 19.56
CA TRP A 85 -7.50 1.30 20.93
C TRP A 85 -5.99 1.16 21.18
N CYS A 86 -5.31 0.26 20.45
CA CYS A 86 -3.89 -0.02 20.67
C CYS A 86 -2.99 0.92 19.85
N THR A 87 -1.95 1.46 20.49
CA THR A 87 -0.98 2.38 19.87
C THR A 87 -0.38 1.89 18.55
N PRO A 88 0.13 0.65 18.43
CA PRO A 88 0.73 0.20 17.17
C PRO A 88 -0.26 0.25 16.00
N CYS A 89 -1.52 -0.16 16.19
CA CYS A 89 -2.53 -0.05 15.15
C CYS A 89 -2.95 1.41 14.90
N ARG A 90 -3.37 2.15 15.95
CA ARG A 90 -3.89 3.52 15.82
C ARG A 90 -2.90 4.47 15.13
N VAL A 91 -1.64 4.43 15.55
CA VAL A 91 -0.61 5.34 15.03
C VAL A 91 0.08 4.73 13.81
N GLY A 92 0.40 3.44 13.85
CA GLY A 92 1.19 2.80 12.81
C GLY A 92 0.47 2.73 11.47
N THR A 93 -0.84 2.48 11.44
CA THR A 93 -1.62 2.53 10.18
C THR A 93 -1.57 3.91 9.53
N THR A 94 -1.71 4.97 10.34
CA THR A 94 -1.61 6.36 9.86
C THR A 94 -0.24 6.66 9.27
N LEU A 95 0.82 6.21 9.95
CA LEU A 95 2.19 6.39 9.47
C LEU A 95 2.47 5.58 8.20
N LEU A 96 1.98 4.34 8.11
CA LEU A 96 2.10 3.51 6.91
C LEU A 96 1.40 4.15 5.69
N LYS A 97 0.18 4.66 5.88
CA LYS A 97 -0.53 5.42 4.83
C LYS A 97 0.28 6.63 4.36
N LYS A 98 0.81 7.44 5.28
CA LYS A 98 1.64 8.61 4.95
C LYS A 98 2.93 8.24 4.22
N SER A 99 3.55 7.12 4.58
CA SER A 99 4.74 6.63 3.87
C SER A 99 4.39 6.20 2.44
N MET A 100 3.24 5.57 2.22
CA MET A 100 2.75 5.24 0.87
C MET A 100 2.41 6.50 0.06
N GLU A 101 1.78 7.51 0.66
CA GLU A 101 1.52 8.81 0.01
C GLU A 101 2.83 9.48 -0.43
N LYS A 102 3.84 9.50 0.46
CA LYS A 102 5.18 10.02 0.13
C LYS A 102 5.82 9.28 -1.04
N LEU A 103 5.57 7.97 -1.16
CA LEU A 103 6.04 7.16 -2.29
C LEU A 103 5.31 7.52 -3.58
N LEU A 104 3.98 7.65 -3.55
CA LEU A 104 3.20 8.06 -4.71
C LEU A 104 3.58 9.48 -5.20
N ASP A 105 3.95 10.36 -4.29
CA ASP A 105 4.44 11.72 -4.61
C ASP A 105 5.86 11.74 -5.22
N GLY A 106 6.52 10.59 -5.37
CA GLY A 106 7.91 10.50 -5.87
C GLY A 106 8.96 11.08 -4.92
N ARG A 107 8.61 11.18 -3.63
CA ARG A 107 9.47 11.75 -2.56
C ARG A 107 10.04 10.69 -1.64
N ALA A 108 9.60 9.44 -1.70
CA ALA A 108 10.15 8.40 -0.84
C ALA A 108 11.55 8.00 -1.29
N THR A 109 12.47 7.86 -0.34
CA THR A 109 13.83 7.36 -0.56
C THR A 109 13.94 5.90 -0.14
N LEU A 110 15.07 5.26 -0.44
CA LEU A 110 15.34 3.90 0.03
C LEU A 110 15.28 3.78 1.57
N ALA A 111 15.66 4.83 2.29
CA ALA A 111 15.56 4.87 3.75
C ALA A 111 14.09 4.87 4.24
N ASP A 112 13.19 5.53 3.49
CA ASP A 112 11.76 5.51 3.81
C ASP A 112 11.16 4.11 3.61
N ILE A 113 11.59 3.35 2.60
CA ILE A 113 11.14 1.95 2.40
C ILE A 113 11.55 1.07 3.59
N ALA A 114 12.82 1.12 3.99
CA ALA A 114 13.30 0.36 5.14
C ALA A 114 12.56 0.73 6.44
N ALA A 115 12.27 2.03 6.63
CA ALA A 115 11.47 2.49 7.76
C ALA A 115 10.02 2.00 7.69
N MET A 116 9.42 1.98 6.49
CA MET A 116 8.07 1.50 6.24
C MET A 116 7.95 -0.01 6.53
N GLU A 117 8.89 -0.83 6.07
CA GLU A 117 8.94 -2.27 6.37
C GLU A 117 9.10 -2.55 7.86
N SER A 118 9.99 -1.83 8.54
CA SER A 118 10.20 -1.95 9.99
C SER A 118 8.92 -1.59 10.78
N LEU A 119 8.26 -0.50 10.39
CA LEU A 119 6.99 -0.08 10.96
C LEU A 119 5.90 -1.13 10.70
N ALA A 120 5.78 -1.62 9.46
CA ALA A 120 4.82 -2.66 9.09
C ALA A 120 4.98 -3.91 9.97
N GLY A 121 6.22 -4.36 10.18
CA GLY A 121 6.52 -5.47 11.09
C GLY A 121 6.11 -5.19 12.54
N THR A 122 6.30 -3.96 13.02
CA THR A 122 5.84 -3.52 14.35
C THR A 122 4.31 -3.55 14.46
N VAL A 123 3.61 -2.99 13.47
CA VAL A 123 2.14 -2.98 13.42
C VAL A 123 1.58 -4.39 13.43
N THR A 124 2.12 -5.27 12.58
CA THR A 124 1.68 -6.67 12.49
C THR A 124 1.89 -7.45 13.80
N ARG A 125 3.06 -7.32 14.44
CA ARG A 125 3.39 -8.15 15.62
C ARG A 125 2.85 -7.59 16.94
N MET A 126 2.73 -6.27 17.07
CA MET A 126 2.42 -5.63 18.35
C MET A 126 0.95 -5.21 18.48
N SER A 127 0.16 -5.35 17.42
CA SER A 127 -1.27 -5.04 17.45
C SER A 127 -2.08 -6.05 18.24
N ARG A 128 -3.10 -5.55 18.95
CA ARG A 128 -3.95 -6.34 19.84
C ARG A 128 -4.88 -7.33 19.13
N CYS A 129 -5.39 -6.98 17.96
CA CYS A 129 -6.41 -7.77 17.25
C CYS A 129 -6.04 -7.97 15.78
N GLY A 130 -6.79 -8.85 15.11
CA GLY A 130 -6.57 -9.24 13.71
C GLY A 130 -6.57 -8.08 12.72
N LEU A 131 -7.32 -6.99 12.97
CA LEU A 131 -7.30 -5.81 12.11
C LEU A 131 -5.90 -5.20 12.08
N GLY A 132 -5.33 -4.87 13.24
CA GLY A 132 -3.98 -4.30 13.29
C GLY A 132 -2.90 -5.30 12.86
N GLN A 133 -3.09 -6.60 13.11
CA GLN A 133 -2.15 -7.63 12.67
C GLN A 133 -2.08 -7.74 11.13
N THR A 134 -3.20 -7.50 10.44
CA THR A 134 -3.32 -7.61 8.98
C THR A 134 -3.24 -6.27 8.25
N ALA A 135 -3.31 -5.13 8.95
CA ALA A 135 -3.37 -3.81 8.35
C ALA A 135 -2.16 -3.45 7.47
N ALA A 136 -1.01 -4.07 7.71
CA ALA A 136 0.20 -3.87 6.91
C ALA A 136 0.31 -4.83 5.70
N ASN A 137 -0.59 -5.81 5.57
CA ASN A 137 -0.52 -6.81 4.51
C ASN A 137 -0.60 -6.25 3.09
N PRO A 138 -1.43 -5.23 2.78
CA PRO A 138 -1.43 -4.61 1.45
C PRO A 138 -0.04 -4.11 1.04
N ILE A 139 0.70 -3.50 1.97
CA ILE A 139 2.03 -2.95 1.73
C ILE A 139 3.05 -4.08 1.62
N LEU A 140 3.10 -4.97 2.61
CA LEU A 140 4.10 -6.06 2.64
C LEU A 140 3.94 -7.03 1.46
N SER A 141 2.71 -7.37 1.09
CA SER A 141 2.46 -8.29 -0.03
C SER A 141 2.80 -7.66 -1.38
N THR A 142 2.54 -6.36 -1.57
CA THR A 142 2.89 -5.67 -2.81
C THR A 142 4.38 -5.39 -2.91
N MET A 143 5.07 -5.04 -1.82
CA MET A 143 6.55 -4.96 -1.78
C MET A 143 7.20 -6.28 -2.23
N ARG A 144 6.70 -7.41 -1.70
CA ARG A 144 7.22 -8.74 -2.04
C ARG A 144 6.96 -9.14 -3.49
N ASN A 145 5.80 -8.77 -4.03
CA ASN A 145 5.33 -9.27 -5.33
C ASN A 145 5.60 -8.32 -6.50
N PHE A 146 5.77 -7.02 -6.23
CA PHE A 146 6.00 -5.96 -7.21
C PHE A 146 7.12 -5.01 -6.77
N PRO A 147 8.33 -5.51 -6.45
CA PRO A 147 9.43 -4.65 -5.98
C PRO A 147 9.79 -3.56 -7.00
N GLN A 148 9.68 -3.85 -8.30
CA GLN A 148 9.94 -2.87 -9.37
C GLN A 148 9.00 -1.67 -9.30
N ALA A 149 7.72 -1.87 -8.94
CA ALA A 149 6.78 -0.77 -8.82
C ALA A 149 7.21 0.22 -7.73
N TYR A 150 7.82 -0.28 -6.65
CA TYR A 150 8.41 0.57 -5.60
C TYR A 150 9.66 1.28 -6.12
N GLU A 151 10.60 0.53 -6.72
CA GLU A 151 11.87 1.06 -7.23
C GLU A 151 11.67 2.21 -8.24
N GLU A 152 10.70 2.09 -9.14
CA GLU A 152 10.36 3.12 -10.14
C GLU A 152 9.84 4.44 -9.53
N ARG A 153 9.33 4.39 -8.30
CA ARG A 153 8.77 5.55 -7.57
C ARG A 153 9.76 6.15 -6.57
N LEU A 154 10.95 5.58 -6.42
CA LEU A 154 11.94 6.07 -5.47
C LEU A 154 12.67 7.32 -5.95
N ASN A 155 12.88 8.22 -5.01
CA ASN A 155 13.77 9.35 -5.19
C ASN A 155 15.22 8.92 -4.90
N PRO A 156 16.19 9.22 -5.79
CA PRO A 156 17.59 8.83 -5.59
C PRO A 156 18.31 9.66 -4.52
N ALA A 157 17.72 10.78 -4.08
CA ALA A 157 18.29 11.58 -3.01
C ALA A 157 18.34 10.78 -1.69
N PRO A 158 19.33 11.02 -0.82
CA PRO A 158 19.42 10.31 0.46
C PRO A 158 18.26 10.64 1.39
N PHE A 159 17.69 11.84 1.27
CA PHE A 159 16.54 12.31 2.02
C PHE A 159 15.75 13.33 1.21
N VAL A 160 14.43 13.18 1.22
CA VAL A 160 13.50 14.19 0.72
C VAL A 160 12.44 14.41 1.80
N PRO A 161 12.14 15.67 2.17
CA PRO A 161 11.11 15.95 3.16
C PRO A 161 9.72 15.61 2.60
N ALA A 162 8.84 15.09 3.45
CA ALA A 162 7.44 14.84 3.06
C ALA A 162 6.70 16.15 2.74
N VAL A 163 7.00 17.21 3.49
CA VAL A 163 6.50 18.57 3.27
C VAL A 163 7.67 19.50 3.00
N THR A 164 7.65 20.18 1.86
CA THR A 164 8.68 21.15 1.48
C THR A 164 8.56 22.43 2.30
N LEU A 165 9.65 23.19 2.41
CA LEU A 165 9.61 24.51 3.06
C LEU A 165 8.63 25.47 2.38
N ARG A 166 8.49 25.38 1.06
CA ARG A 166 7.53 26.21 0.30
C ARG A 166 6.09 25.84 0.66
N GLU A 167 5.75 24.54 0.69
CA GLU A 167 4.43 24.07 1.13
C GLU A 167 4.13 24.49 2.57
N ALA A 168 5.11 24.37 3.48
CA ALA A 168 4.95 24.77 4.88
C ALA A 168 4.73 26.29 5.05
N LEU A 169 5.27 27.12 4.15
CA LEU A 169 5.14 28.58 4.20
C LEU A 169 3.97 29.13 3.38
N ALA A 170 3.30 28.31 2.57
CA ALA A 170 2.28 28.77 1.61
C ALA A 170 1.19 29.65 2.26
N VAL A 171 0.68 29.23 3.42
CA VAL A 171 -0.33 29.99 4.17
C VAL A 171 0.22 31.35 4.63
N ALA A 172 1.47 31.40 5.10
CA ALA A 172 2.08 32.64 5.55
C ALA A 172 2.33 33.61 4.39
N VAL A 173 2.76 33.09 3.23
CA VAL A 173 2.94 33.87 2.00
C VAL A 173 1.62 34.48 1.53
N GLU A 174 0.55 33.69 1.52
CA GLU A 174 -0.80 34.15 1.15
C GLU A 174 -1.29 35.28 2.07
N VAL A 175 -1.12 35.12 3.38
CA VAL A 175 -1.58 36.11 4.37
C VAL A 175 -0.74 37.40 4.33
N GLN A 176 0.57 37.29 4.12
CA GLN A 176 1.48 38.43 4.19
C GLN A 176 1.73 39.11 2.85
N GLY A 177 1.47 38.43 1.73
CA GLY A 177 1.83 38.89 0.39
C GLY A 177 3.35 39.02 0.16
N ARG A 178 4.16 38.24 0.89
CA ARG A 178 5.64 38.31 0.84
C ARG A 178 6.23 36.94 0.57
N GLU A 179 7.10 36.87 -0.43
CA GLU A 179 7.86 35.66 -0.75
C GLU A 179 9.00 35.42 0.27
N PRO A 180 9.27 34.16 0.66
CA PRO A 180 10.39 33.83 1.54
C PRO A 180 11.73 34.06 0.82
N VAL A 181 12.70 34.65 1.52
CA VAL A 181 14.06 34.83 0.98
C VAL A 181 14.82 33.51 1.11
N ALA A 182 15.17 32.87 -0.01
CA ALA A 182 15.98 31.66 0.04
C ALA A 182 17.47 32.01 0.25
N LYS A 183 18.25 31.03 0.74
CA LYS A 183 19.70 31.17 0.89
C LYS A 183 20.33 31.17 -0.52
N GLY A 184 20.50 32.36 -1.08
CA GLY A 184 20.97 32.61 -2.46
C GLY A 184 20.37 33.87 -3.10
N ASP A 185 19.23 34.35 -2.61
CA ASP A 185 18.53 35.53 -3.15
C ASP A 185 19.02 36.87 -2.58
N ARG A 186 19.96 36.80 -1.63
CA ARG A 186 20.66 38.00 -1.14
C ARG A 186 21.84 38.25 -2.08
N ALA A 187 21.71 39.23 -2.96
CA ALA A 187 22.89 39.88 -3.53
C ALA A 187 23.75 40.37 -2.35
N GLU A 188 25.04 40.00 -2.35
CA GLU A 188 26.04 40.59 -1.45
C GLU A 188 26.07 42.12 -1.55
#